data_AF-A0A7V4J0A3-F1
#
_entry.id   AF-A0A7V4J0A3-F1
#
_cell.length_a   1.000
_cell.length_b   1.000
_cell.length_c   1.000
_cell.angle_alpha   90.00
_cell.angle_beta   90.00
_cell.angle_gamma   90.00
#
_symmetry.space_group_name_H-M   'P 1'
#
loop_
_entity.id
_entity.type
_entity.pdbx_description
1 polymer ?
#
loop_
_entity_poly.entity_id
_entity_poly.type
_entity_poly.pdbx_seq_one_letter_code
_entity_poly.pdbx_strand_id
1 'polypeptide(L)' 'KSTVVFRGRSIVYKEQGEILLLRLASYVEEFGKVEQLPKLEGKRMGIVLTPKPKK' A
#
# COMPACT_ATOMS: atom_id res chain seq x y z
N LYS A 1 -3.62 -7.70 -2.16
CA LYS A 1 -2.31 -7.02 -2.38
C LYS A 1 -2.56 -5.78 -3.22
N SER A 2 -2.11 -4.60 -2.77
CA SER A 2 -2.15 -3.36 -3.55
C SER A 2 -0.72 -2.88 -3.82
N THR A 3 -0.46 -2.28 -4.97
CA THR A 3 0.90 -1.90 -5.38
C THR A 3 0.87 -0.66 -6.27
N VAL A 4 1.65 0.35 -5.90
CA VAL A 4 1.97 1.53 -6.70
C VAL A 4 3.22 1.24 -7.52
N VAL A 5 3.19 1.57 -8.81
CA VAL A 5 4.34 1.40 -9.71
C VAL A 5 4.80 2.78 -10.17
N PHE A 6 6.04 3.14 -9.85
CA PHE A 6 6.64 4.39 -10.28
C PHE A 6 7.28 4.21 -11.66
N ARG A 7 6.74 4.90 -12.66
CA ARG A 7 7.28 4.89 -14.03
C ARG A 7 8.32 6.01 -14.21
N GLY A 8 9.42 5.72 -14.93
CA GLY A 8 10.45 6.72 -15.23
C GLY A 8 11.03 7.39 -13.99
N ARG A 9 11.01 8.72 -13.96
CA ARG A 9 11.49 9.56 -12.84
C ARG A 9 10.46 9.78 -11.73
N SER A 10 9.28 9.17 -11.82
CA SER A 10 8.21 9.35 -10.84
C SER A 10 8.51 8.75 -9.47
N ILE A 11 9.66 8.06 -9.29
CA ILE A 11 10.12 7.59 -7.97
C ILE A 11 10.34 8.73 -6.97
N VAL A 12 10.53 9.97 -7.45
CA VAL A 12 10.57 11.17 -6.59
C VAL A 12 9.28 11.36 -5.79
N TYR A 13 8.16 10.82 -6.26
CA TYR A 13 6.87 10.85 -5.58
C TYR A 13 6.65 9.66 -4.62
N LYS A 14 7.74 9.01 -4.16
CA LYS A 14 7.67 7.87 -3.23
C LYS A 14 6.86 8.18 -1.97
N GLU A 15 7.00 9.38 -1.41
CA GLU A 15 6.25 9.82 -0.23
C GLU A 15 4.75 9.93 -0.51
N GLN A 16 4.38 10.48 -1.68
CA GLN A 16 2.97 10.54 -2.09
C GLN A 16 2.39 9.14 -2.31
N GLY A 17 3.18 8.21 -2.87
CA GLY A 17 2.79 6.81 -3.01
C GLY A 17 2.61 6.11 -1.65
N GLU A 18 3.45 6.43 -0.68
CA GLU A 18 3.33 5.91 0.69
C GLU A 18 2.05 6.42 1.37
N ILE A 19 1.80 7.73 1.30
CA ILE A 19 0.57 8.34 1.81
C ILE A 19 -0.67 7.73 1.16
N LEU A 20 -0.64 7.48 -0.15
CA LEU A 20 -1.74 6.85 -0.88
C LEU A 20 -2.04 5.44 -0.34
N LEU A 21 -1.00 4.62 -0.12
CA LEU A 21 -1.13 3.27 0.40
C LEU A 21 -1.58 3.26 1.86
N LEU A 22 -1.11 4.21 2.67
CA LEU A 22 -1.57 4.39 4.06
C LEU A 22 -3.05 4.80 4.11
N ARG A 23 -3.48 5.74 3.26
CA ARG A 23 -4.90 6.09 3.14
C ARG A 23 -5.75 4.89 2.76
N LEU A 24 -5.30 4.12 1.76
CA LEU A 24 -5.96 2.88 1.37
C LEU A 24 -6.04 1.90 2.56
N ALA A 25 -4.95 1.75 3.31
CA ALA A 25 -4.93 0.89 4.49
C ALA A 25 -5.99 1.30 5.52
N SER A 26 -6.12 2.60 5.82
CA SER A 26 -7.13 3.12 6.74
C SER A 26 -8.56 2.86 6.26
N TYR A 27 -8.85 3.03 4.96
CA TYR A 27 -10.19 2.75 4.43
C TYR A 27 -10.55 1.25 4.48
N VAL A 28 -9.57 0.38 4.34
CA VAL A 28 -9.78 -1.07 4.27
C VAL A 28 -9.59 -1.73 5.65
N GLU A 29 -9.17 -0.99 6.67
CA GLU A 29 -8.98 -1.46 8.05
C GLU A 29 -10.29 -2.00 8.66
N GLU A 30 -11.44 -1.50 8.22
CA GLU A 30 -12.75 -2.03 8.62
C GLU A 30 -12.96 -3.47 8.13
N PHE A 31 -12.49 -3.78 6.93
CA PHE A 31 -12.69 -5.07 6.24
C PHE A 31 -11.51 -6.04 6.38
N GLY A 32 -10.32 -5.54 6.76
CA GLY A 32 -9.08 -6.29 6.77
C GLY A 32 -8.08 -5.77 7.81
N LYS A 33 -7.01 -6.52 8.05
CA LYS A 33 -5.85 -6.07 8.82
C LYS A 33 -4.67 -5.81 7.88
N VAL A 34 -3.89 -4.78 8.18
CA VAL A 34 -2.62 -4.53 7.51
C VAL A 34 -1.59 -5.51 8.04
N GLU A 35 -1.09 -6.39 7.17
CA GLU A 35 -0.10 -7.39 7.55
C GLU A 35 1.32 -6.87 7.30
N GLN A 36 1.49 -6.06 6.27
CA GLN A 36 2.78 -5.49 5.89
C GLN A 36 2.62 -4.03 5.49
N LEU A 37 3.38 -3.14 6.14
CA LEU A 37 3.44 -1.72 5.83
C LEU A 37 3.96 -1.48 4.40
N PRO A 38 3.61 -0.33 3.78
CA PRO A 38 4.08 0.01 2.44
C PRO A 38 5.61 0.04 2.39
N LYS A 39 6.20 -0.83 1.56
CA LYS A 39 7.64 -0.90 1.34
C LYS A 39 7.98 -0.72 -0.11
N LEU A 40 9.06 0.02 -0.38
CA LEU A 40 9.61 0.20 -1.72
C LEU A 40 10.51 -1.00 -2.08
N GLU A 41 10.09 -1.76 -3.09
CA GLU A 41 10.86 -2.81 -3.75
C GLU A 41 11.22 -2.35 -5.17
N GLY A 42 12.37 -1.68 -5.30
CA GLY A 42 12.84 -1.10 -6.55
C GLY A 42 11.94 0.04 -7.05
N LYS A 43 11.19 -0.20 -8.13
CA LYS A 43 10.23 0.78 -8.72
C LYS A 43 8.79 0.53 -8.30
N ARG A 44 8.54 -0.39 -7.37
CA ARG A 44 7.22 -0.77 -6.89
C ARG A 44 7.13 -0.51 -5.40
N MET A 45 6.01 0.03 -4.94
CA MET A 45 5.70 0.13 -3.52
C MET A 45 4.40 -0.61 -3.26
N GLY A 46 4.43 -1.61 -2.39
CA GLY A 46 3.28 -2.49 -2.16
C GLY A 46 2.90 -2.56 -0.70
N ILE A 47 1.62 -2.82 -0.46
CA ILE A 47 1.06 -3.13 0.86
C ILE A 47 0.28 -4.46 0.78
N VAL A 48 0.38 -5.26 1.84
CA VAL A 48 -0.37 -6.52 1.97
C VAL A 48 -1.42 -6.36 3.07
N LEU A 49 -2.66 -6.65 2.69
CA LEU A 49 -3.84 -6.59 3.54
C LEU A 49 -4.42 -8.00 3.59
N THR A 50 -4.76 -8.45 4.79
CA THR A 50 -5.39 -9.74 5.04
C THR A 50 -6.85 -9.50 5.42
N PRO A 51 -7.83 -10.09 4.74
CA PRO A 51 -9.24 -9.88 5.06
C PRO A 51 -9.55 -10.37 6.48
N LYS A 52 -10.39 -9.63 7.21
CA LYS A 52 -10.91 -10.12 8.49
C LYS A 52 -11.89 -11.26 8.20
N PRO A 53 -11.83 -12.38 8.93
CA PRO A 53 -12.81 -13.45 8.76
C PRO A 53 -14.20 -12.88 9.03
N LYS A 54 -15.11 -13.01 8.05
CA LYS A 54 -16.54 -12.84 8.30
C LYS A 54 -16.94 -13.91 9.30
N LYS A 55 -17.43 -13.50 10.47
CA LYS A 55 -18.18 -14.39 11.36
C LYS A 55 -19.48 -14.79 10.68
#